data_AF-A0A814DXC0-F1
#
_entry.id   AF-A0A814DXC0-F1
#
_cell.length_a   1.000
_cell.length_b   1.000
_cell.length_c   1.000
_cell.angle_alpha   90.00
_cell.angle_beta   90.00
_cell.angle_gamma   90.00
#
_symmetry.space_group_name_H-M   'P 1'
#
loop_
_entity.id
_entity.type
_entity.pdbx_description
1 polymer ?
#
loop_
_entity_poly.entity_id
_entity_poly.type
_entity_poly.pdbx_seq_one_letter_code
_entity_poly.pdbx_strand_id
1 'polypeptide(L)'
;MNSPIIGQIFEYQALKRPKQACLLYSDSVHKFSQYSSLTYKQVNDITNNLAQQFSQHISQMNNTVVCLLANNSVDYLLTLYALLKLNVTVFPLSTRNSPAAIVDLVIKTKASHLFISEQYWSIVEQLKNLTLESVKLDELDITSLQQSTLSFPKFAETEDRIQMIFHSSGSTSFPKPIHFLGKNILDYYDIFTSVNSEYWKENDTVLLWGSLFHIFPFAITAVVFQAGGTLALPLSATYPPSPAALLANIQVEQLTKLVSLPILLEKLIDEMKNNKDIINWTPLMKFDFIMYGGATCPDIICQELVDNGVNLIAHYGSTDLKSDLKCCRHEMIIHLNHDIKLLNERSADLRQSNDLQAVYEDESTVTGPIIYFISTATRFHQLDRQIIDHI
;
A
#
# COMPACT_ATOMS: atom_id res chain seq x y z
N MET A 1 0.31 7.71 18.02
CA MET A 1 1.78 7.78 18.13
C MET A 1 2.28 7.31 16.79
N ASN A 2 2.82 8.22 15.97
CA ASN A 2 3.25 7.91 14.61
C ASN A 2 4.75 7.66 14.71
N SER A 3 5.17 6.41 14.95
CA SER A 3 6.60 6.11 14.91
C SER A 3 7.08 6.34 13.48
N PRO A 4 8.17 7.09 13.27
CA PRO A 4 8.73 7.26 11.94
C PRO A 4 9.25 5.97 11.35
N ILE A 5 9.49 4.92 12.17
CA ILE A 5 9.96 3.62 11.70
C ILE A 5 8.76 2.69 11.48
N ILE A 6 8.46 2.41 10.20
CA ILE A 6 7.33 1.56 9.80
C ILE A 6 7.43 0.16 10.40
N GLY A 7 8.65 -0.38 10.51
CA GLY A 7 8.92 -1.70 11.10
C GLY A 7 8.50 -1.82 12.58
N GLN A 8 8.29 -0.69 13.28
CA GLN A 8 7.92 -0.66 14.69
C GLN A 8 6.39 -0.68 14.95
N ILE A 9 5.58 -0.69 13.89
CA ILE A 9 4.12 -0.61 14.01
C ILE A 9 3.55 -1.79 14.81
N PHE A 10 4.11 -2.99 14.63
CA PHE A 10 3.59 -4.19 15.26
C PHE A 10 3.96 -4.31 16.73
N GLU A 11 5.08 -3.74 17.20
CA GLU A 11 5.44 -3.73 18.63
C GLU A 11 4.37 -2.97 19.43
N TYR A 12 3.98 -1.80 18.94
CA TYR A 12 2.96 -0.98 19.59
C TYR A 12 1.60 -1.69 19.60
N GLN A 13 1.17 -2.22 18.45
CA GLN A 13 -0.13 -2.88 18.37
C GLN A 13 -0.19 -4.23 19.06
N ALA A 14 0.90 -4.99 19.09
CA ALA A 14 0.99 -6.24 19.86
C ALA A 14 0.88 -5.99 21.36
N LEU A 15 1.40 -4.87 21.87
CA LEU A 15 1.23 -4.47 23.27
C LEU A 15 -0.21 -4.04 23.56
N LYS A 16 -0.80 -3.23 22.68
CA LYS A 16 -2.15 -2.67 22.89
C LYS A 16 -3.27 -3.68 22.66
N ARG A 17 -3.15 -4.54 21.66
CA ARG A 17 -4.21 -5.44 21.17
C ARG A 17 -3.66 -6.82 20.74
N PRO A 18 -2.98 -7.56 21.62
CA PRO A 18 -2.25 -8.78 21.27
C PRO A 18 -3.10 -9.87 20.60
N LYS A 19 -4.37 -9.99 21.00
CA LYS A 19 -5.29 -11.05 20.55
C LYS A 19 -6.16 -10.66 19.35
N GLN A 20 -6.11 -9.40 18.93
CA GLN A 20 -6.91 -8.94 17.81
C GLN A 20 -6.29 -9.42 16.50
N ALA A 21 -7.14 -9.81 15.54
CA ALA A 21 -6.71 -10.13 14.19
C ALA A 21 -5.96 -8.95 13.56
N CYS A 22 -4.83 -9.24 12.92
CA CYS A 22 -4.00 -8.28 12.19
C CYS A 22 -4.01 -8.60 10.70
N LEU A 23 -3.87 -9.89 10.36
CA LEU A 23 -3.86 -10.37 8.98
C LEU A 23 -4.91 -11.45 8.79
N LEU A 24 -5.59 -11.38 7.64
CA LEU A 24 -6.33 -12.48 7.05
C LEU A 24 -5.64 -12.83 5.73
N TYR A 25 -5.32 -14.10 5.54
CA TYR A 25 -4.59 -14.56 4.38
C TYR A 25 -5.07 -15.94 3.95
N SER A 26 -4.81 -16.26 2.69
CA SER A 26 -5.03 -17.59 2.18
C SER A 26 -3.80 -18.46 2.44
N ASP A 27 -4.03 -19.70 2.86
CA ASP A 27 -2.98 -20.72 2.92
C ASP A 27 -3.31 -21.91 2.03
N SER A 28 -2.30 -22.75 1.83
CA SER A 28 -2.39 -24.00 1.09
C SER A 28 -3.25 -25.04 1.84
N VAL A 29 -3.29 -24.98 3.19
CA VAL A 29 -4.08 -25.87 4.05
C VAL A 29 -5.56 -25.80 3.70
N HIS A 30 -6.08 -24.59 3.53
CA HIS A 30 -7.47 -24.33 3.21
C HIS A 30 -7.74 -24.23 1.70
N LYS A 31 -6.75 -24.55 0.85
CA LYS A 31 -6.87 -24.53 -0.62
C LYS A 31 -7.53 -23.25 -1.15
N PHE A 32 -7.23 -22.10 -0.56
CA PHE A 32 -7.79 -20.81 -1.00
C PHE A 32 -9.31 -20.67 -0.87
N SER A 33 -9.96 -21.51 -0.06
CA SER A 33 -11.41 -21.49 0.16
C SER A 33 -11.85 -20.67 1.38
N GLN A 34 -10.97 -20.48 2.36
CA GLN A 34 -11.24 -19.68 3.55
C GLN A 34 -9.97 -18.99 4.06
N TYR A 35 -10.17 -17.96 4.87
CA TYR A 35 -9.08 -17.21 5.49
C TYR A 35 -8.50 -17.93 6.70
N SER A 36 -7.17 -17.99 6.74
CA SER A 36 -6.41 -18.10 7.98
C SER A 36 -6.16 -16.72 8.57
N SER A 37 -5.94 -16.66 9.88
CA SER A 37 -5.75 -15.40 10.60
C SER A 37 -4.48 -15.39 11.46
N LEU A 38 -3.80 -14.25 11.48
CA LEU A 38 -2.74 -13.94 12.44
C LEU A 38 -3.15 -12.75 13.28
N THR A 39 -3.00 -12.87 14.60
CA THR A 39 -3.17 -11.78 15.54
C THR A 39 -1.99 -10.80 15.52
N TYR A 40 -2.17 -9.58 16.04
CA TYR A 40 -1.08 -8.61 16.15
C TYR A 40 0.13 -9.15 16.91
N LYS A 41 -0.10 -9.94 17.97
CA LYS A 41 1.02 -10.59 18.69
C LYS A 41 1.76 -11.57 17.79
N GLN A 42 1.03 -12.45 17.09
CA GLN A 42 1.65 -13.44 16.19
C GLN A 42 2.43 -12.77 15.06
N VAL A 43 1.88 -11.73 14.43
CA VAL A 43 2.58 -10.98 13.38
C VAL A 43 3.86 -10.34 13.91
N ASN A 44 3.81 -9.73 15.11
CA ASN A 44 5.00 -9.16 15.73
C ASN A 44 6.07 -10.22 16.05
N ASP A 45 5.67 -11.36 16.63
CA ASP A 45 6.59 -12.45 16.97
C ASP A 45 7.24 -13.03 15.69
N ILE A 46 6.44 -13.33 14.66
CA ILE A 46 6.91 -13.83 13.37
C ILE A 46 7.91 -12.86 12.74
N THR A 47 7.55 -11.57 12.65
CA THR A 47 8.42 -10.57 12.01
C THR A 47 9.70 -10.31 12.82
N ASN A 48 9.68 -10.43 14.15
CA ASN A 48 10.88 -10.38 14.98
C ASN A 48 11.80 -11.60 14.74
N ASN A 49 11.22 -12.80 14.61
CA ASN A 49 11.97 -14.01 14.34
C ASN A 49 12.62 -13.99 12.95
N LEU A 50 11.88 -13.54 11.94
CA LEU A 50 12.39 -13.31 10.59
C LEU A 50 13.50 -12.26 10.60
N ALA A 51 13.31 -11.13 11.28
CA ALA A 51 14.35 -10.10 11.41
C ALA A 51 15.62 -10.69 12.04
N GLN A 52 15.49 -11.51 13.09
CA GLN A 52 16.64 -12.19 13.68
C GLN A 52 17.36 -13.13 12.70
N GLN A 53 16.63 -13.90 11.89
CA GLN A 53 17.21 -14.76 10.86
C GLN A 53 17.93 -13.93 9.78
N PHE A 54 17.26 -12.90 9.25
CA PHE A 54 17.81 -12.05 8.21
C PHE A 54 19.02 -11.23 8.68
N SER A 55 19.12 -10.92 9.98
CA SER A 55 20.30 -10.26 10.55
C SER A 55 21.59 -11.08 10.46
N GLN A 56 21.49 -12.40 10.24
CA GLN A 56 22.65 -13.26 10.03
C GLN A 56 23.29 -13.03 8.65
N HIS A 57 22.50 -12.57 7.68
CA HIS A 57 22.95 -12.20 6.34
C HIS A 57 23.43 -10.74 6.32
N ILE A 58 22.70 -9.85 6.99
CA ILE A 58 22.95 -8.41 6.90
C ILE A 58 23.91 -7.97 8.02
N SER A 59 25.21 -8.02 7.73
CA SER A 59 26.29 -7.69 8.68
C SER A 59 26.32 -6.20 9.11
N GLN A 60 25.84 -5.29 8.27
CA GLN A 60 25.73 -3.85 8.56
C GLN A 60 24.33 -3.37 8.20
N MET A 61 23.59 -2.78 9.15
CA MET A 61 22.23 -2.30 8.90
C MET A 61 22.18 -0.88 8.33
N ASN A 62 23.11 -0.03 8.77
CA ASN A 62 23.15 1.38 8.38
C ASN A 62 23.51 1.54 6.90
N ASN A 63 22.72 2.32 6.16
CA ASN A 63 22.89 2.59 4.72
C ASN A 63 22.82 1.35 3.81
N THR A 64 22.33 0.22 4.33
CA THR A 64 22.13 -1.00 3.55
C THR A 64 20.82 -0.92 2.79
N VAL A 65 20.88 -1.08 1.47
CA VAL A 65 19.72 -1.25 0.61
C VAL A 65 19.51 -2.73 0.34
N VAL A 66 18.33 -3.23 0.72
CA VAL A 66 17.89 -4.62 0.53
C VAL A 66 16.74 -4.63 -0.48
N CYS A 67 16.99 -5.22 -1.64
CA CYS A 67 15.95 -5.45 -2.64
C CYS A 67 15.11 -6.67 -2.26
N LEU A 68 13.79 -6.57 -2.45
CA LEU A 68 12.84 -7.67 -2.23
C LEU A 68 12.09 -7.96 -3.53
N LEU A 69 12.33 -9.14 -4.12
CA LEU A 69 11.69 -9.60 -5.36
C LEU A 69 10.96 -10.93 -5.15
N ALA A 70 9.65 -10.82 -4.91
CA ALA A 70 8.77 -11.95 -4.67
C ALA A 70 7.34 -11.58 -5.07
N ASN A 71 6.50 -12.59 -5.29
CA ASN A 71 5.08 -12.38 -5.53
C ASN A 71 4.38 -11.84 -4.29
N ASN A 72 3.31 -11.08 -4.47
CA ASN A 72 2.51 -10.55 -3.37
C ASN A 72 1.81 -11.70 -2.62
N SER A 73 2.11 -11.87 -1.33
CA SER A 73 1.58 -12.93 -0.46
C SER A 73 1.68 -12.50 1.01
N VAL A 74 1.20 -13.35 1.93
CA VAL A 74 1.45 -13.15 3.37
C VAL A 74 2.94 -13.21 3.67
N ASP A 75 3.67 -14.13 3.04
CA ASP A 75 5.12 -14.28 3.19
C ASP A 75 5.86 -13.01 2.73
N TYR A 76 5.42 -12.41 1.63
CA TYR A 76 5.95 -11.14 1.14
C TYR A 76 5.77 -10.03 2.18
N LEU A 77 4.57 -9.89 2.74
CA LEU A 77 4.26 -8.86 3.73
C LEU A 77 5.10 -9.08 5.00
N LEU A 78 5.13 -10.30 5.53
CA LEU A 78 5.91 -10.63 6.73
C LEU A 78 7.41 -10.40 6.51
N THR A 79 7.94 -10.79 5.35
CA THR A 79 9.34 -10.54 4.96
C THR A 79 9.63 -9.05 4.85
N LEU A 80 8.77 -8.28 4.18
CA LEU A 80 8.91 -6.83 4.02
C LEU A 80 8.99 -6.13 5.38
N TYR A 81 8.07 -6.43 6.29
CA TYR A 81 8.06 -5.82 7.62
C TYR A 81 9.20 -6.32 8.51
N ALA A 82 9.63 -7.58 8.38
CA ALA A 82 10.82 -8.10 9.06
C ALA A 82 12.10 -7.38 8.61
N LEU A 83 12.26 -7.10 7.32
CA LEU A 83 13.37 -6.28 6.82
C LEU A 83 13.27 -4.85 7.34
N LEU A 84 12.08 -4.25 7.39
CA LEU A 84 11.91 -2.91 7.96
C LEU A 84 12.28 -2.85 9.46
N LYS A 85 12.08 -3.94 10.22
CA LYS A 85 12.53 -4.05 11.61
C LYS A 85 14.04 -4.03 11.77
N LEU A 86 14.80 -4.49 10.77
CA LEU A 86 16.26 -4.41 10.75
C LEU A 86 16.79 -2.99 10.59
N ASN A 87 15.91 -2.02 10.33
CA ASN A 87 16.28 -0.64 10.12
C ASN A 87 17.27 -0.51 8.94
N VAL A 88 17.07 -1.31 7.89
CA VAL A 88 17.69 -1.14 6.56
C VAL A 88 16.77 -0.30 5.66
N THR A 89 17.27 0.07 4.48
CA THR A 89 16.43 0.59 3.41
C THR A 89 15.88 -0.59 2.60
N VAL A 90 14.56 -0.72 2.50
CA VAL A 90 13.95 -1.81 1.73
C VAL A 90 13.51 -1.30 0.35
N PHE A 91 13.84 -2.04 -0.70
CA PHE A 91 13.39 -1.77 -2.06
C PHE A 91 12.52 -2.93 -2.59
N PRO A 92 11.19 -2.85 -2.42
CA PRO A 92 10.24 -3.69 -3.13
C PRO A 92 10.36 -3.57 -4.65
N LEU A 93 10.80 -4.63 -5.33
CA LEU A 93 10.91 -4.66 -6.78
C LEU A 93 9.62 -5.22 -7.42
N SER A 94 9.11 -4.55 -8.45
CA SER A 94 7.98 -5.07 -9.22
C SER A 94 8.38 -6.31 -10.01
N THR A 95 7.66 -7.40 -9.78
CA THR A 95 7.74 -8.64 -10.57
C THR A 95 7.27 -8.47 -12.02
N ARG A 96 6.67 -7.32 -12.35
CA ARG A 96 6.24 -6.97 -13.72
C ARG A 96 7.35 -6.31 -14.54
N ASN A 97 8.47 -5.92 -13.91
CA ASN A 97 9.60 -5.36 -14.63
C ASN A 97 10.35 -6.48 -15.37
N SER A 98 10.92 -6.16 -16.52
CA SER A 98 11.80 -7.11 -17.22
C SER A 98 13.06 -7.40 -16.39
N PRO A 99 13.71 -8.57 -16.59
CA PRO A 99 14.97 -8.88 -15.91
C PRO A 99 16.01 -7.77 -16.05
N ALA A 100 16.17 -7.20 -17.25
CA ALA A 100 17.10 -6.10 -17.50
C ALA A 100 16.75 -4.82 -16.70
N ALA A 101 15.46 -4.49 -16.58
CA ALA A 101 15.01 -3.36 -15.77
C ALA A 101 15.24 -3.59 -14.27
N ILE A 102 15.08 -4.83 -13.79
CA ILE A 102 15.37 -5.20 -12.40
C ILE A 102 16.88 -5.05 -12.11
N VAL A 103 17.73 -5.57 -13.00
CA VAL A 103 19.19 -5.45 -12.88
C VAL A 103 19.61 -3.98 -12.84
N ASP A 104 19.07 -3.15 -13.72
CA ASP A 104 19.33 -1.71 -13.75
C ASP A 104 18.91 -1.01 -12.44
N LEU A 105 17.75 -1.35 -11.88
CA LEU A 105 17.29 -0.83 -10.58
C LEU A 105 18.21 -1.24 -9.41
N VAL A 106 18.65 -2.50 -9.37
CA VAL A 106 19.59 -3.01 -8.36
C VAL A 106 20.91 -2.24 -8.42
N ILE A 107 21.44 -2.00 -9.62
CA ILE A 107 22.68 -1.25 -9.83
C ILE A 107 22.52 0.22 -9.41
N LYS A 108 21.46 0.89 -9.87
CA LYS A 108 21.21 2.31 -9.60
C LYS A 108 21.03 2.62 -8.11
N THR A 109 20.46 1.69 -7.36
CA THR A 109 20.26 1.83 -5.91
C THR A 109 21.45 1.37 -5.08
N LYS A 110 22.49 0.82 -5.72
CA LYS A 110 23.66 0.24 -5.04
C LYS A 110 23.22 -0.78 -3.97
N ALA A 111 22.20 -1.57 -4.29
CA ALA A 111 21.71 -2.60 -3.39
C ALA A 111 22.84 -3.58 -3.07
N SER A 112 22.96 -3.93 -1.79
CA SER A 112 23.96 -4.88 -1.29
C SER A 112 23.37 -6.26 -1.06
N HIS A 113 22.04 -6.34 -0.93
CA HIS A 113 21.33 -7.60 -0.74
C HIS A 113 20.12 -7.69 -1.67
N LEU A 114 19.84 -8.90 -2.15
CA LEU A 114 18.65 -9.24 -2.92
C LEU A 114 17.98 -10.46 -2.32
N PHE A 115 16.84 -10.25 -1.67
CA PHE A 115 15.96 -11.28 -1.17
C PHE A 115 14.97 -11.65 -2.28
N ILE A 116 15.00 -12.89 -2.74
CA ILE A 116 14.38 -13.28 -4.01
C ILE A 116 13.75 -14.67 -3.95
N SER A 117 12.51 -14.79 -4.45
CA SER A 117 11.85 -16.09 -4.59
C SER A 117 12.46 -16.91 -5.74
N GLU A 118 12.46 -18.24 -5.59
CA GLU A 118 13.07 -19.20 -6.52
C GLU A 118 12.70 -18.96 -7.99
N GLN A 119 11.44 -18.65 -8.28
CA GLN A 119 10.95 -18.44 -9.65
C GLN A 119 11.62 -17.27 -10.39
N TYR A 120 12.29 -16.37 -9.67
CA TYR A 120 13.02 -15.23 -10.23
C TYR A 120 14.54 -15.40 -10.16
N TRP A 121 15.04 -16.54 -9.68
CA TRP A 121 16.46 -16.77 -9.40
C TRP A 121 17.38 -16.57 -10.61
N SER A 122 16.87 -16.73 -11.83
CA SER A 122 17.62 -16.46 -13.07
C SER A 122 18.13 -15.01 -13.19
N ILE A 123 17.60 -14.07 -12.41
CA ILE A 123 18.10 -12.69 -12.31
C ILE A 123 19.43 -12.64 -11.54
N VAL A 124 19.63 -13.50 -10.53
CA VAL A 124 20.88 -13.57 -9.76
C VAL A 124 22.06 -13.86 -10.67
N GLU A 125 21.87 -14.71 -11.68
CA GLU A 125 22.87 -15.03 -12.70
C GLU A 125 23.39 -13.80 -13.45
N GLN A 126 22.53 -12.80 -13.68
CA GLN A 126 22.87 -11.54 -14.35
C GLN A 126 23.59 -10.54 -13.42
N LEU A 127 23.56 -10.79 -12.10
CA LEU A 127 24.13 -9.93 -11.07
C LEU A 127 25.44 -10.48 -10.48
N LYS A 128 25.94 -11.64 -10.97
CA LYS A 128 27.13 -12.33 -10.45
C LYS A 128 28.42 -11.51 -10.39
N ASN A 129 28.54 -10.48 -11.23
CA ASN A 129 29.71 -9.60 -11.26
C ASN A 129 29.62 -8.44 -10.25
N LEU A 130 28.51 -8.31 -9.53
CA LEU A 130 28.32 -7.29 -8.50
C LEU A 130 28.64 -7.86 -7.12
N THR A 131 29.09 -6.99 -6.21
CA THR A 131 29.19 -7.31 -4.78
C THR A 131 27.79 -7.24 -4.15
N LEU A 132 26.98 -8.28 -4.39
CA LEU A 132 25.59 -8.41 -3.96
C LEU A 132 25.38 -9.78 -3.30
N GLU A 133 24.91 -9.81 -2.05
CA GLU A 133 24.46 -11.06 -1.42
C GLU A 133 23.03 -11.39 -1.86
N SER A 134 22.84 -12.55 -2.48
CA SER A 134 21.50 -13.02 -2.88
C SER A 134 20.99 -14.04 -1.88
N VAL A 135 19.86 -13.74 -1.25
CA VAL A 135 19.20 -14.59 -0.26
C VAL A 135 17.94 -15.18 -0.88
N LYS A 136 17.87 -16.50 -0.93
CA LYS A 136 16.69 -17.22 -1.42
C LYS A 136 15.57 -17.13 -0.40
N LEU A 137 14.37 -16.78 -0.86
CA LEU A 137 13.15 -16.81 -0.07
C LEU A 137 12.40 -18.12 -0.32
N ASP A 138 12.34 -18.95 0.71
CA ASP A 138 11.48 -20.13 0.76
C ASP A 138 10.09 -19.76 1.32
N GLU A 139 9.11 -20.65 1.13
CA GLU A 139 7.80 -20.51 1.78
C GLU A 139 7.95 -20.50 3.29
N LEU A 140 7.28 -19.56 3.96
CA LEU A 140 7.42 -19.41 5.40
C LEU A 140 6.63 -20.50 6.15
N ASP A 141 7.31 -21.23 7.03
CA ASP A 141 6.63 -22.01 8.06
C ASP A 141 6.13 -21.07 9.17
N ILE A 142 4.96 -20.49 8.92
CA ILE A 142 4.28 -19.58 9.84
C ILE A 142 4.06 -20.22 11.21
N THR A 143 3.87 -21.55 11.28
CA THR A 143 3.60 -22.24 12.55
C THR A 143 4.84 -22.28 13.44
N SER A 144 6.01 -22.61 12.88
CA SER A 144 7.26 -22.60 13.66
C SER A 144 7.69 -21.18 14.04
N LEU A 145 7.49 -20.20 13.15
CA LEU A 145 7.82 -18.80 13.40
C LEU A 145 6.99 -18.15 14.52
N GLN A 146 5.88 -18.75 14.94
CA GLN A 146 5.08 -18.28 16.08
C GLN A 146 5.61 -18.71 17.45
N GLN A 147 6.47 -19.72 17.50
CA GLN A 147 6.87 -20.36 18.77
C GLN A 147 7.91 -19.56 19.56
N SER A 148 8.59 -18.62 18.91
CA SER A 148 9.66 -17.82 19.50
C SER A 148 9.17 -16.40 19.83
N THR A 149 9.48 -15.92 21.05
CA THR A 149 9.03 -14.62 21.59
C THR A 149 10.13 -13.56 21.63
N LEU A 150 11.08 -13.65 20.69
CA LEU A 150 12.19 -12.70 20.63
C LEU A 150 11.67 -11.26 20.52
N SER A 151 12.24 -10.37 21.32
CA SER A 151 12.11 -8.93 21.13
C SER A 151 13.21 -8.49 20.18
N PHE A 152 12.87 -7.82 19.09
CA PHE A 152 13.87 -7.25 18.20
C PHE A 152 14.39 -5.89 18.75
N PRO A 153 15.68 -5.57 18.59
CA PRO A 153 16.23 -4.29 19.05
C PRO A 153 15.49 -3.10 18.42
N LYS A 154 15.14 -2.11 19.25
CA LYS A 154 14.64 -0.83 18.76
C LYS A 154 15.81 0.02 18.30
N PHE A 155 15.75 0.50 17.07
CA PHE A 155 16.72 1.46 16.55
C PHE A 155 16.29 2.89 16.86
N ALA A 156 17.27 3.80 16.90
CA ALA A 156 17.01 5.22 17.04
C ALA A 156 16.15 5.73 15.87
N GLU A 157 15.08 6.43 16.20
CA GLU A 157 14.14 7.01 15.25
C GLU A 157 14.81 8.18 14.51
N THR A 158 14.97 8.05 13.19
CA THR A 158 15.41 9.17 12.34
C THR A 158 14.49 9.30 11.14
N GLU A 159 13.71 10.39 11.13
CA GLU A 159 12.79 10.72 10.03
C GLU A 159 13.53 11.08 8.73
N ASP A 160 14.79 11.48 8.82
CA ASP A 160 15.63 11.91 7.71
C ASP A 160 16.38 10.77 7.01
N ARG A 161 16.20 9.52 7.46
CA ARG A 161 16.77 8.36 6.77
C ARG A 161 15.82 7.84 5.71
N ILE A 162 16.38 7.41 4.58
CA ILE A 162 15.69 6.58 3.61
C ILE A 162 15.29 5.26 4.30
N GLN A 163 14.01 4.90 4.23
CA GLN A 163 13.50 3.62 4.73
C GLN A 163 12.99 2.74 3.61
N MET A 164 12.44 3.36 2.57
CA MET A 164 11.85 2.68 1.44
C MET A 164 12.39 3.26 0.15
N ILE A 165 12.56 2.41 -0.86
CA ILE A 165 12.71 2.82 -2.25
C ILE A 165 11.54 2.21 -3.01
N PHE A 166 10.88 3.04 -3.82
CA PHE A 166 9.91 2.59 -4.83
C PHE A 166 10.45 2.89 -6.21
N HIS A 167 9.75 2.46 -7.27
CA HIS A 167 10.13 2.82 -8.63
C HIS A 167 8.95 3.37 -9.43
N SER A 168 9.25 4.21 -10.42
CA SER A 168 8.26 4.64 -11.40
C SER A 168 7.89 3.49 -12.37
N SER A 169 6.74 3.60 -13.03
CA SER A 169 6.22 2.56 -13.95
C SER A 169 6.98 2.45 -15.28
N GLY A 170 7.93 3.36 -15.57
CA GLY A 170 8.88 3.22 -16.67
C GLY A 170 8.28 3.11 -18.08
N SER A 171 7.24 3.89 -18.40
CA SER A 171 6.51 3.78 -19.68
C SER A 171 7.31 4.19 -20.92
N THR A 172 8.40 4.96 -20.78
CA THR A 172 9.23 5.46 -21.91
C THR A 172 10.73 5.20 -21.75
N SER A 173 11.17 4.78 -20.55
CA SER A 173 12.55 4.48 -20.20
C SER A 173 12.56 3.49 -19.03
N PHE A 174 13.71 2.88 -18.72
CA PHE A 174 13.80 1.99 -17.55
C PHE A 174 13.28 2.69 -16.28
N PRO A 175 12.54 1.97 -15.42
CA PRO A 175 12.07 2.47 -14.13
C PRO A 175 13.15 3.21 -13.36
N LYS A 176 12.76 4.29 -12.68
CA LYS A 176 13.69 5.08 -11.84
C LYS A 176 13.40 4.82 -10.37
N PRO A 177 14.44 4.62 -9.53
CA PRO A 177 14.24 4.51 -8.09
C PRO A 177 13.86 5.87 -7.49
N ILE A 178 12.95 5.84 -6.53
CA ILE A 178 12.42 7.00 -5.81
C ILE A 178 12.60 6.70 -4.32
N HIS A 179 13.37 7.55 -3.64
CA HIS A 179 13.80 7.32 -2.26
C HIS A 179 12.85 8.02 -1.29
N PHE A 180 12.29 7.26 -0.35
CA PHE A 180 11.37 7.76 0.66
C PHE A 180 12.05 7.79 2.02
N LEU A 181 12.15 9.00 2.57
CA LEU A 181 12.56 9.23 3.94
C LEU A 181 11.44 8.84 4.89
N GLY A 182 11.77 8.56 6.16
CA GLY A 182 10.79 8.31 7.21
C GLY A 182 9.69 9.38 7.27
N LYS A 183 10.08 10.67 7.19
CA LYS A 183 9.11 11.78 7.13
C LYS A 183 8.20 11.73 5.92
N ASN A 184 8.69 11.32 4.74
CA ASN A 184 7.84 11.24 3.55
C ASN A 184 6.74 10.19 3.73
N ILE A 185 7.09 9.09 4.41
CA ILE A 185 6.15 8.04 4.73
C ILE A 185 5.15 8.49 5.81
N LEU A 186 5.62 9.19 6.85
CA LEU A 186 4.75 9.78 7.86
C LEU A 186 3.77 10.79 7.27
N ASP A 187 4.25 11.68 6.40
CA ASP A 187 3.40 12.65 5.70
C ASP A 187 2.36 11.93 4.84
N TYR A 188 2.75 10.83 4.18
CA TYR A 188 1.82 9.96 3.45
C TYR A 188 0.74 9.38 4.38
N TYR A 189 1.11 8.94 5.58
CA TYR A 189 0.15 8.39 6.56
C TYR A 189 -0.77 9.45 7.16
N ASP A 190 -0.26 10.67 7.39
CA ASP A 190 -1.05 11.78 7.90
C ASP A 190 -2.21 12.12 6.94
N ILE A 191 -2.03 11.96 5.62
CA ILE A 191 -3.10 12.15 4.62
C ILE A 191 -4.28 11.20 4.87
N PHE A 192 -4.00 9.94 5.19
CA PHE A 192 -5.03 8.93 5.41
C PHE A 192 -5.58 8.92 6.84
N THR A 193 -4.86 9.46 7.81
CA THR A 193 -5.23 9.32 9.23
C THR A 193 -5.64 10.63 9.89
N SER A 194 -4.99 11.76 9.62
CA SER A 194 -5.30 13.03 10.28
C SER A 194 -6.53 13.71 9.68
N VAL A 195 -6.66 13.66 8.35
CA VAL A 195 -7.83 14.21 7.62
C VAL A 195 -8.99 13.21 7.61
N ASN A 196 -8.70 11.91 7.76
CA ASN A 196 -9.65 10.82 7.54
C ASN A 196 -9.73 9.83 8.71
N SER A 197 -9.41 10.25 9.94
CA SER A 197 -9.43 9.37 11.14
C SER A 197 -10.78 8.69 11.37
N GLU A 198 -11.88 9.32 10.95
CA GLU A 198 -13.23 8.74 11.06
C GLU A 198 -13.47 7.57 10.10
N TYR A 199 -12.67 7.44 9.04
CA TYR A 199 -12.80 6.39 8.03
C TYR A 199 -12.04 5.12 8.42
N TRP A 200 -10.94 5.21 9.17
CA TRP A 200 -10.10 4.06 9.53
C TRP A 200 -10.18 3.75 11.01
N LYS A 201 -10.80 2.62 11.34
CA LYS A 201 -11.13 2.21 12.71
C LYS A 201 -10.46 0.89 13.05
N GLU A 202 -10.30 0.64 14.34
CA GLU A 202 -9.70 -0.60 14.82
C GLU A 202 -10.54 -1.84 14.54
N ASN A 203 -11.85 -1.70 14.31
CA ASN A 203 -12.73 -2.82 13.96
C ASN A 203 -12.86 -3.07 12.44
N ASP A 204 -12.10 -2.33 11.63
CA ASP A 204 -12.13 -2.52 10.17
C ASP A 204 -11.45 -3.80 9.74
N THR A 205 -11.99 -4.43 8.70
CA THR A 205 -11.32 -5.49 7.96
C THR A 205 -11.24 -5.08 6.49
N VAL A 206 -10.02 -4.80 6.04
CA VAL A 206 -9.76 -4.14 4.76
C VAL A 206 -9.18 -5.15 3.77
N LEU A 207 -9.94 -5.47 2.74
CA LEU A 207 -9.46 -6.28 1.61
C LEU A 207 -8.60 -5.41 0.71
N LEU A 208 -7.31 -5.76 0.59
CA LEU A 208 -6.35 -5.03 -0.23
C LEU A 208 -5.94 -5.88 -1.44
N TRP A 209 -6.32 -5.44 -2.65
CA TRP A 209 -5.96 -6.13 -3.88
C TRP A 209 -4.69 -5.62 -4.54
N GLY A 210 -4.16 -4.47 -4.14
CA GLY A 210 -2.94 -3.90 -4.72
C GLY A 210 -1.64 -4.58 -4.27
N SER A 211 -0.58 -4.49 -5.08
CA SER A 211 0.71 -5.14 -4.79
C SER A 211 1.57 -4.25 -3.91
N LEU A 212 2.18 -4.82 -2.88
CA LEU A 212 2.92 -4.06 -1.86
C LEU A 212 4.25 -3.44 -2.35
N PHE A 213 4.68 -3.76 -3.58
CA PHE A 213 5.78 -3.06 -4.24
C PHE A 213 5.38 -1.71 -4.86
N HIS A 214 4.10 -1.33 -4.76
CA HIS A 214 3.62 0.02 -5.08
C HIS A 214 3.35 0.80 -3.79
N ILE A 215 3.65 2.10 -3.81
CA ILE A 215 3.48 2.98 -2.64
C ILE A 215 2.04 3.03 -2.14
N PHE A 216 1.04 3.09 -3.05
CA PHE A 216 -0.36 3.21 -2.66
C PHE A 216 -0.84 1.99 -1.84
N PRO A 217 -0.76 0.74 -2.32
CA PRO A 217 -1.11 -0.43 -1.52
C PRO A 217 -0.26 -0.57 -0.25
N PHE A 218 1.05 -0.28 -0.34
CA PHE A 218 1.93 -0.33 0.83
C PHE A 218 1.46 0.61 1.94
N ALA A 219 1.15 1.86 1.60
CA ALA A 219 0.72 2.84 2.57
C ALA A 219 -0.63 2.48 3.21
N ILE A 220 -1.55 1.90 2.45
CA ILE A 220 -2.82 1.40 2.99
C ILE A 220 -2.56 0.35 4.08
N THR A 221 -1.56 -0.53 3.93
CA THR A 221 -1.24 -1.49 5.01
C THR A 221 -0.89 -0.79 6.32
N ALA A 222 -0.07 0.25 6.26
CA ALA A 222 0.34 0.99 7.44
C ALA A 222 -0.82 1.76 8.07
N VAL A 223 -1.70 2.36 7.26
CA VAL A 223 -2.92 3.03 7.74
C VAL A 223 -3.81 2.05 8.51
N VAL A 224 -4.06 0.86 7.94
CA VAL A 224 -4.85 -0.20 8.57
C VAL A 224 -4.21 -0.62 9.88
N PHE A 225 -2.92 -0.94 9.87
CA PHE A 225 -2.23 -1.40 11.07
C PHE A 225 -2.13 -0.32 12.14
N GLN A 226 -1.99 0.95 11.77
CA GLN A 226 -1.91 2.08 12.72
C GLN A 226 -3.25 2.35 13.40
N ALA A 227 -4.34 2.28 12.64
CA ALA A 227 -5.70 2.31 13.20
C ALA A 227 -5.94 1.10 14.12
N GLY A 228 -5.29 -0.02 13.81
CA GLY A 228 -5.49 -1.28 14.52
C GLY A 228 -6.44 -2.23 13.83
N GLY A 229 -6.82 -1.95 12.59
CA GLY A 229 -7.70 -2.81 11.81
C GLY A 229 -7.03 -4.12 11.40
N THR A 230 -7.77 -4.91 10.64
CA THR A 230 -7.32 -6.17 10.07
C THR A 230 -7.11 -6.00 8.58
N LEU A 231 -5.95 -6.39 8.05
CA LEU A 231 -5.70 -6.41 6.61
C LEU A 231 -6.00 -7.80 6.06
N ALA A 232 -6.89 -7.88 5.06
CA ALA A 232 -7.14 -9.10 4.30
C ALA A 232 -6.39 -9.05 2.96
N LEU A 233 -5.54 -10.04 2.71
CA LEU A 233 -4.96 -10.29 1.39
C LEU A 233 -5.94 -11.13 0.57
N PRO A 234 -5.94 -11.10 -0.78
CA PRO A 234 -6.89 -11.88 -1.55
C PRO A 234 -6.79 -13.40 -1.29
N LEU A 235 -7.92 -14.09 -1.16
CA LEU A 235 -8.04 -15.53 -1.37
C LEU A 235 -7.77 -15.83 -2.83
N SER A 236 -6.52 -16.13 -3.15
CA SER A 236 -6.09 -16.47 -4.50
C SER A 236 -4.80 -17.26 -4.47
N ALA A 237 -4.69 -18.25 -5.35
CA ALA A 237 -3.45 -18.99 -5.59
C ALA A 237 -2.44 -18.18 -6.41
N THR A 238 -2.90 -17.16 -7.12
CA THR A 238 -2.07 -16.33 -8.00
C THR A 238 -2.34 -14.85 -7.75
N TYR A 239 -1.36 -14.03 -8.11
CA TYR A 239 -1.48 -12.59 -8.03
C TYR A 239 -1.14 -11.96 -9.40
N PRO A 240 -1.98 -11.05 -9.95
CA PRO A 240 -3.26 -10.59 -9.40
C PRO A 240 -4.33 -11.71 -9.38
N PRO A 241 -5.37 -11.61 -8.53
CA PRO A 241 -6.43 -12.62 -8.48
C PRO A 241 -7.19 -12.75 -9.81
N SER A 242 -7.71 -13.95 -10.10
CA SER A 242 -8.62 -14.18 -11.23
C SER A 242 -9.97 -13.49 -11.00
N PRO A 243 -10.76 -13.17 -12.06
CA PRO A 243 -12.10 -12.60 -11.89
C PRO A 243 -13.00 -13.39 -10.93
N ALA A 244 -13.04 -14.72 -11.06
CA ALA A 244 -13.77 -15.59 -10.15
C ALA A 244 -13.28 -15.48 -8.69
N ALA A 245 -11.96 -15.35 -8.47
CA ALA A 245 -11.40 -15.14 -7.14
C ALA A 245 -11.74 -13.75 -6.59
N LEU A 246 -11.78 -12.69 -7.43
CA LEU A 246 -12.23 -11.37 -7.00
C LEU A 246 -13.67 -11.42 -6.48
N LEU A 247 -14.57 -12.08 -7.21
CA LEU A 247 -15.97 -12.24 -6.81
C LEU A 247 -16.11 -13.07 -5.52
N ALA A 248 -15.40 -14.20 -5.41
CA ALA A 248 -15.43 -15.02 -4.19
C ALA A 248 -14.90 -14.25 -2.97
N ASN A 249 -13.84 -13.44 -3.15
CA ASN A 249 -13.25 -12.64 -2.09
C ASN A 249 -14.22 -11.62 -1.50
N ILE A 250 -14.93 -10.87 -2.36
CA ILE A 250 -15.86 -9.84 -1.87
C ILE A 250 -17.08 -10.44 -1.18
N GLN A 251 -17.37 -11.74 -1.32
CA GLN A 251 -18.51 -12.37 -0.65
C GLN A 251 -18.24 -12.69 0.82
N VAL A 252 -16.98 -12.63 1.28
CA VAL A 252 -16.62 -12.89 2.68
C VAL A 252 -17.25 -11.86 3.62
N GLU A 253 -18.09 -12.30 4.56
CA GLU A 253 -18.98 -11.42 5.35
C GLU A 253 -18.24 -10.41 6.23
N GLN A 254 -17.09 -10.78 6.81
CA GLN A 254 -16.38 -9.95 7.79
C GLN A 254 -15.62 -8.74 7.19
N LEU A 255 -15.62 -8.56 5.87
CA LEU A 255 -14.92 -7.45 5.20
C LEU A 255 -15.73 -6.16 5.30
N THR A 256 -15.11 -5.07 5.75
CA THR A 256 -15.74 -3.75 5.88
C THR A 256 -15.35 -2.79 4.77
N LYS A 257 -14.15 -2.93 4.20
CA LYS A 257 -13.63 -2.03 3.16
C LYS A 257 -12.91 -2.80 2.06
N LEU A 258 -12.96 -2.28 0.85
CA LEU A 258 -12.20 -2.78 -0.29
C LEU A 258 -11.27 -1.69 -0.83
N VAL A 259 -10.00 -2.01 -0.98
CA VAL A 259 -9.02 -1.17 -1.66
C VAL A 259 -8.55 -1.89 -2.92
N SER A 260 -8.91 -1.32 -4.07
CA SER A 260 -8.74 -1.92 -5.39
C SER A 260 -7.90 -1.04 -6.33
N LEU A 261 -7.58 -1.60 -7.48
CA LEU A 261 -7.06 -0.89 -8.66
C LEU A 261 -8.20 -0.83 -9.69
N PRO A 262 -8.32 0.24 -10.50
CA PRO A 262 -9.39 0.35 -11.50
C PRO A 262 -9.56 -0.90 -12.38
N ILE A 263 -8.46 -1.43 -12.90
CA ILE A 263 -8.47 -2.64 -13.74
C ILE A 263 -8.99 -3.91 -13.02
N LEU A 264 -8.83 -4.00 -11.70
CA LEU A 264 -9.36 -5.13 -10.92
C LEU A 264 -10.84 -4.91 -10.58
N LEU A 265 -11.23 -3.66 -10.34
CA LEU A 265 -12.62 -3.28 -10.16
C LEU A 265 -13.42 -3.54 -11.45
N GLU A 266 -12.90 -3.16 -12.62
CA GLU A 266 -13.47 -3.47 -13.94
C GLU A 266 -13.71 -4.98 -14.12
N LYS A 267 -12.68 -5.80 -13.88
CA LYS A 267 -12.78 -7.26 -14.00
C LYS A 267 -13.80 -7.87 -13.04
N LEU A 268 -13.90 -7.33 -11.82
CA LEU A 268 -14.90 -7.76 -10.85
C LEU A 268 -16.31 -7.44 -11.35
N ILE A 269 -16.51 -6.25 -11.90
CA ILE A 269 -17.80 -5.81 -12.43
C ILE A 269 -18.24 -6.66 -13.60
N ASP A 270 -17.34 -6.94 -14.54
CA ASP A 270 -17.61 -7.83 -15.67
C ASP A 270 -18.00 -9.24 -15.19
N GLU A 271 -17.28 -9.77 -14.20
CA GLU A 271 -17.60 -11.07 -13.60
C GLU A 271 -18.99 -11.06 -12.94
N MET A 272 -19.31 -10.00 -12.18
CA MET A 272 -20.62 -9.84 -11.54
C MET A 272 -21.75 -9.77 -12.57
N LYS A 273 -21.59 -9.01 -13.65
CA LYS A 273 -22.61 -8.87 -14.72
C LYS A 273 -22.85 -10.18 -15.48
N ASN A 274 -21.81 -11.00 -15.64
CA ASN A 274 -21.89 -12.28 -16.31
C ASN A 274 -22.42 -13.42 -15.43
N ASN A 275 -22.45 -13.22 -14.10
CA ASN A 275 -22.90 -14.21 -13.15
C ASN A 275 -24.40 -14.06 -12.82
N LYS A 276 -25.22 -15.01 -13.27
CA LYS A 276 -26.68 -15.00 -13.10
C LYS A 276 -27.16 -15.11 -11.66
N ASP A 277 -26.32 -15.61 -10.75
CA ASP A 277 -26.65 -15.78 -9.34
C ASP A 277 -26.42 -14.47 -8.55
N ILE A 278 -25.73 -13.49 -9.14
CA ILE A 278 -25.51 -12.18 -8.56
C ILE A 278 -26.72 -11.30 -8.89
N ILE A 279 -27.51 -10.98 -7.88
CA ILE A 279 -28.63 -10.04 -8.01
C ILE A 279 -28.15 -8.64 -7.59
N ASN A 280 -28.17 -7.71 -8.55
CA ASN A 280 -27.78 -6.31 -8.38
C ASN A 280 -26.33 -6.15 -7.87
N TRP A 281 -26.04 -5.02 -7.22
CA TRP A 281 -24.74 -4.65 -6.67
C TRP A 281 -24.56 -5.00 -5.19
N THR A 282 -25.42 -5.88 -4.67
CA THR A 282 -25.48 -6.28 -3.25
C THR A 282 -24.13 -6.69 -2.66
N PRO A 283 -23.29 -7.49 -3.35
CA PRO A 283 -21.96 -7.84 -2.84
C PRO A 283 -21.03 -6.66 -2.59
N LEU A 284 -21.24 -5.52 -3.26
CA LEU A 284 -20.44 -4.30 -3.12
C LEU A 284 -21.05 -3.30 -2.13
N MET A 285 -22.37 -3.27 -1.97
CA MET A 285 -23.07 -2.34 -1.07
C MET A 285 -22.76 -2.58 0.42
N LYS A 286 -22.24 -3.74 0.80
CA LYS A 286 -21.89 -4.05 2.19
C LYS A 286 -20.63 -3.33 2.68
N PHE A 287 -19.77 -2.87 1.76
CA PHE A 287 -18.55 -2.17 2.12
C PHE A 287 -18.90 -0.75 2.57
N ASP A 288 -18.29 -0.28 3.66
CA ASP A 288 -18.38 1.12 4.09
C ASP A 288 -18.00 2.05 2.93
N PHE A 289 -16.94 1.68 2.21
CA PHE A 289 -16.54 2.24 0.94
C PHE A 289 -15.63 1.28 0.16
N ILE A 290 -15.58 1.49 -1.15
CA ILE A 290 -14.57 0.93 -2.05
C ILE A 290 -13.63 2.06 -2.46
N MET A 291 -12.36 1.95 -2.09
CA MET A 291 -11.32 2.87 -2.54
C MET A 291 -10.61 2.33 -3.77
N TYR A 292 -10.37 3.17 -4.77
CA TYR A 292 -9.54 2.83 -5.92
C TYR A 292 -8.48 3.91 -6.17
N GLY A 293 -7.34 3.51 -6.72
CA GLY A 293 -6.27 4.45 -7.05
C GLY A 293 -5.16 3.85 -7.91
N GLY A 294 -4.22 4.69 -8.32
CA GLY A 294 -3.07 4.30 -9.15
C GLY A 294 -3.31 4.27 -10.67
N ALA A 295 -4.55 4.50 -11.11
CA ALA A 295 -4.93 4.76 -12.49
C ALA A 295 -6.28 5.51 -12.52
N THR A 296 -6.67 6.03 -13.67
CA THR A 296 -8.03 6.52 -13.91
C THR A 296 -9.00 5.34 -13.94
N CYS A 297 -10.19 5.54 -13.37
CA CYS A 297 -11.31 4.62 -13.51
C CYS A 297 -12.33 5.25 -14.48
N PRO A 298 -12.92 4.51 -15.43
CA PRO A 298 -13.90 5.07 -16.34
C PRO A 298 -15.10 5.67 -15.58
N ASP A 299 -15.50 6.89 -15.93
CA ASP A 299 -16.61 7.60 -15.26
C ASP A 299 -17.91 6.81 -15.31
N ILE A 300 -18.17 6.11 -16.43
CA ILE A 300 -19.36 5.27 -16.59
C ILE A 300 -19.44 4.16 -15.54
N ILE A 301 -18.29 3.61 -15.14
CA ILE A 301 -18.20 2.55 -14.13
C ILE A 301 -18.42 3.15 -12.75
N CYS A 302 -17.80 4.29 -12.46
CA CYS A 302 -17.95 4.97 -11.18
C CYS A 302 -19.41 5.39 -10.96
N GLN A 303 -20.05 5.97 -11.99
CA GLN A 303 -21.43 6.39 -11.96
C GLN A 303 -22.37 5.20 -11.77
N GLU A 304 -22.15 4.11 -12.52
CA GLU A 304 -22.96 2.89 -12.39
C GLU A 304 -22.93 2.32 -10.96
N LEU A 305 -21.76 2.30 -10.32
CA LEU A 305 -21.63 1.84 -8.93
C LEU A 305 -22.35 2.76 -7.94
N VAL A 306 -22.16 4.08 -8.07
CA VAL A 306 -22.75 5.07 -7.16
C VAL A 306 -24.27 5.10 -7.29
N ASP A 307 -24.81 5.06 -8.53
CA ASP A 307 -26.24 5.00 -8.82
C ASP A 307 -26.92 3.78 -8.19
N ASN A 308 -26.13 2.73 -7.92
CA ASN A 308 -26.58 1.50 -7.31
C ASN A 308 -26.21 1.37 -5.82
N GLY A 309 -25.93 2.49 -5.14
CA GLY A 309 -25.79 2.50 -3.68
C GLY A 309 -24.37 2.19 -3.17
N VAL A 310 -23.37 2.04 -4.03
CA VAL A 310 -22.00 1.76 -3.62
C VAL A 310 -21.26 3.06 -3.28
N ASN A 311 -20.67 3.12 -2.08
CA ASN A 311 -19.81 4.23 -1.68
C ASN A 311 -18.41 4.07 -2.29
N LEU A 312 -17.92 5.09 -2.99
CA LEU A 312 -16.61 5.07 -3.65
C LEU A 312 -15.68 6.15 -3.10
N ILE A 313 -14.39 5.85 -3.03
CA ILE A 313 -13.33 6.85 -2.79
C ILE A 313 -12.29 6.71 -3.90
N ALA A 314 -12.17 7.73 -4.73
CA ALA A 314 -11.07 7.84 -5.68
C ALA A 314 -9.85 8.41 -4.96
N HIS A 315 -8.73 7.71 -5.02
CA HIS A 315 -7.44 8.18 -4.54
C HIS A 315 -6.51 8.44 -5.74
N TYR A 316 -6.21 9.71 -5.96
CA TYR A 316 -5.17 10.15 -6.87
C TYR A 316 -3.87 10.38 -6.11
N GLY A 317 -2.78 9.81 -6.61
CA GLY A 317 -1.46 9.95 -6.02
C GLY A 317 -0.38 9.71 -7.05
N SER A 318 0.75 10.41 -6.92
CA SER A 318 1.95 10.14 -7.71
C SER A 318 3.12 9.75 -6.83
N THR A 319 3.89 8.76 -7.28
CA THR A 319 5.17 8.39 -6.66
C THR A 319 6.23 9.48 -6.91
N ASP A 320 6.05 10.38 -7.88
CA ASP A 320 7.03 11.41 -8.21
C ASP A 320 7.14 12.48 -7.10
N LEU A 321 8.32 12.56 -6.49
CA LEU A 321 8.76 13.66 -5.64
C LEU A 321 9.44 14.71 -6.54
N LYS A 322 8.77 15.83 -6.84
CA LYS A 322 9.46 16.94 -7.52
C LYS A 322 10.52 17.52 -6.58
N SER A 323 11.68 17.93 -7.10
CA SER A 323 12.85 18.39 -6.32
C SER A 323 12.56 19.50 -5.29
N ASP A 324 11.51 20.29 -5.52
CA ASP A 324 11.12 21.39 -4.62
C ASP A 324 9.93 21.03 -3.71
N LEU A 325 9.28 19.88 -3.97
CA LEU A 325 8.20 19.32 -3.17
C LEU A 325 8.75 18.13 -2.37
N LYS A 326 9.03 18.35 -1.09
CA LYS A 326 9.44 17.29 -0.14
C LYS A 326 8.29 16.31 0.21
N CYS A 327 7.28 16.16 -0.66
CA CYS A 327 6.10 15.29 -0.46
C CYS A 327 5.50 14.86 -1.80
N CYS A 328 4.96 13.64 -1.86
CA CYS A 328 4.15 13.16 -2.98
C CYS A 328 2.83 13.96 -3.06
N ARG A 329 2.35 14.29 -4.27
CA ARG A 329 1.03 14.92 -4.48
C ARG A 329 -0.04 13.84 -4.37
N HIS A 330 -1.03 14.09 -3.51
CA HIS A 330 -2.20 13.25 -3.33
C HIS A 330 -3.46 14.09 -3.35
N GLU A 331 -4.53 13.53 -3.90
CA GLU A 331 -5.87 14.08 -3.91
C GLU A 331 -6.85 12.92 -3.68
N MET A 332 -7.88 13.11 -2.87
CA MET A 332 -8.89 12.09 -2.60
C MET A 332 -10.25 12.65 -2.93
N ILE A 333 -10.92 12.09 -3.93
CA ILE A 333 -12.29 12.42 -4.29
C ILE A 333 -13.18 11.38 -3.62
N ILE A 334 -14.12 11.83 -2.78
CA ILE A 334 -14.98 10.96 -1.98
C ILE A 334 -16.40 11.02 -2.54
N HIS A 335 -16.91 9.91 -3.06
CA HIS A 335 -18.29 9.75 -3.54
C HIS A 335 -19.10 8.93 -2.53
N LEU A 336 -19.87 9.61 -1.68
CA LEU A 336 -20.70 8.99 -0.65
C LEU A 336 -22.19 9.16 -0.98
N ASN A 337 -22.99 8.10 -0.81
CA ASN A 337 -24.44 8.21 -0.86
C ASN A 337 -24.98 8.76 0.47
N HIS A 338 -25.60 9.95 0.41
CA HIS A 338 -26.32 10.73 1.44
C HIS A 338 -25.79 10.79 2.90
N ASP A 339 -25.75 12.03 3.43
CA ASP A 339 -25.59 12.41 4.85
C ASP A 339 -24.21 12.25 5.52
N ILE A 340 -23.13 12.70 4.88
CA ILE A 340 -21.90 13.04 5.61
C ILE A 340 -21.65 14.55 5.56
N LYS A 341 -21.81 15.15 6.75
CA LYS A 341 -21.56 16.56 7.10
C LYS A 341 -20.19 17.03 6.57
N LEU A 342 -20.22 18.17 5.89
CA LEU A 342 -19.13 19.10 5.58
C LEU A 342 -17.78 18.79 6.27
N LEU A 343 -16.82 18.24 5.50
CA LEU A 343 -15.42 18.17 5.90
C LEU A 343 -14.79 19.58 5.78
N ASN A 344 -14.82 20.30 6.90
CA ASN A 344 -13.99 21.46 7.31
C ASN A 344 -13.70 22.60 6.31
N GLU A 345 -14.08 23.81 6.73
CA GLU A 345 -13.87 25.15 6.16
C GLU A 345 -12.40 25.57 5.92
N ARG A 346 -11.41 24.67 6.01
CA ARG A 346 -9.99 24.99 5.75
C ARG A 346 -9.55 24.83 4.30
N SER A 347 -10.39 24.26 3.42
CA SER A 347 -10.15 24.20 1.98
C SER A 347 -10.77 25.37 1.20
N ALA A 348 -11.46 26.29 1.89
CA ALA A 348 -12.15 27.42 1.25
C ALA A 348 -11.21 28.46 0.61
N ASP A 349 -9.92 28.47 0.94
CA ASP A 349 -8.95 29.47 0.44
C ASP A 349 -8.17 29.04 -0.82
N LEU A 350 -8.38 27.83 -1.35
CA LEU A 350 -7.65 27.38 -2.56
C LEU A 350 -8.33 27.78 -3.88
N ARG A 351 -9.41 28.56 -3.85
CA ARG A 351 -10.07 29.10 -5.06
C ARG A 351 -9.33 30.28 -5.70
N GLN A 352 -8.21 30.74 -5.15
CA GLN A 352 -7.49 31.92 -5.66
C GLN A 352 -6.11 31.64 -6.28
N SER A 353 -5.69 30.39 -6.46
CA SER A 353 -4.49 30.09 -7.26
C SER A 353 -4.86 29.82 -8.73
N ASN A 354 -4.44 30.72 -9.63
CA ASN A 354 -4.69 30.66 -11.08
C ASN A 354 -4.19 29.37 -11.78
N ASP A 355 -3.45 28.50 -11.09
CA ASP A 355 -2.97 27.22 -11.62
C ASP A 355 -4.04 26.11 -11.70
N LEU A 356 -5.21 26.30 -11.08
CA LEU A 356 -6.31 25.30 -11.09
C LEU A 356 -7.26 25.42 -12.28
N GLN A 357 -7.19 26.50 -13.05
CA GLN A 357 -8.12 26.75 -14.15
C GLN A 357 -7.84 25.89 -15.40
N ALA A 358 -6.65 25.30 -15.51
CA ALA A 358 -6.25 24.54 -16.70
C ALA A 358 -6.72 23.07 -16.74
N VAL A 359 -7.41 22.56 -15.70
CA VAL A 359 -7.87 21.15 -15.63
C VAL A 359 -9.38 21.01 -15.84
N TYR A 360 -10.12 22.12 -15.89
CA TYR A 360 -11.56 22.13 -16.15
C TYR A 360 -11.90 23.13 -17.28
N GLU A 361 -11.49 22.79 -18.51
CA GLU A 361 -12.09 23.33 -19.73
C GLU A 361 -12.73 22.18 -20.53
N ASP A 362 -13.75 21.55 -19.95
CA ASP A 362 -14.83 20.95 -20.75
C ASP A 362 -16.10 20.90 -19.88
N GLU A 363 -16.79 22.04 -19.80
CA GLU A 363 -18.10 22.14 -19.17
C GLU A 363 -19.14 21.40 -20.01
N SER A 364 -19.48 20.18 -19.60
CA SER A 364 -20.80 19.60 -19.87
C SER A 364 -21.41 19.04 -18.59
N THR A 365 -22.14 19.92 -17.90
CA THR A 365 -23.26 19.67 -16.97
C THR A 365 -23.42 18.23 -16.44
N VAL A 366 -22.94 17.97 -15.22
CA VAL A 366 -23.36 16.82 -14.40
C VAL A 366 -24.27 17.32 -13.28
N THR A 367 -25.57 17.07 -13.41
CA THR A 367 -26.57 17.33 -12.36
C THR A 367 -26.76 16.08 -11.52
N GLY A 368 -26.01 15.96 -10.42
CA GLY A 368 -26.15 14.92 -9.39
C GLY A 368 -25.40 15.31 -8.11
N PRO A 369 -25.68 14.71 -6.94
CA PRO A 369 -25.05 15.07 -5.66
C PRO A 369 -23.63 14.48 -5.60
N ILE A 370 -22.72 14.98 -6.43
CA ILE A 370 -21.30 14.60 -6.45
C ILE A 370 -20.53 15.63 -5.63
N ILE A 371 -19.93 15.19 -4.52
CA ILE A 371 -19.09 16.06 -3.68
C ILE A 371 -17.62 15.76 -4.01
N TYR A 372 -16.90 16.77 -4.48
CA TYR A 372 -15.46 16.66 -4.73
C TYR A 372 -14.68 17.07 -3.48
N PHE A 373 -13.70 16.27 -3.07
CA PHE A 373 -12.70 16.65 -2.08
C PHE A 373 -11.32 16.65 -2.73
N ILE A 374 -10.47 17.59 -2.34
CA ILE A 374 -9.06 17.67 -2.74
C ILE A 374 -8.28 17.86 -1.43
N SER A 375 -7.47 16.87 -1.05
CA SER A 375 -6.61 16.94 0.14
C SER A 375 -5.16 17.09 -0.31
N THR A 376 -4.68 18.32 -0.51
CA THR A 376 -3.26 18.58 -0.71
C THR A 376 -2.54 18.64 0.64
N ALA A 377 -1.73 17.64 0.96
CA ALA A 377 -0.78 17.76 2.06
C ALA A 377 0.44 18.56 1.59
N THR A 378 0.46 19.86 1.88
CA THR A 378 1.67 20.68 1.78
C THR A 378 2.02 21.16 3.19
N ARG A 379 2.97 20.49 3.86
CA ARG A 379 3.59 21.05 5.06
C ARG A 379 4.48 22.22 4.64
N PHE A 380 3.93 23.44 4.62
CA PHE A 380 4.73 24.64 4.59
C PHE A 380 5.42 24.79 5.95
N HIS A 381 6.69 24.40 6.04
CA HIS A 381 7.56 25.03 7.02
C HIS A 381 7.73 26.49 6.62
N GLN A 382 7.49 27.42 7.55
CA GLN A 382 7.63 28.85 7.37
C GLN A 382 9.08 29.22 6.96
N LEU A 383 9.39 29.22 5.67
CA LEU A 383 10.61 29.72 4.96
C LEU A 383 10.36 29.31 3.49
N ASP A 384 10.11 30.13 2.48
CA ASP A 384 10.43 31.52 2.13
C ASP A 384 9.28 32.08 1.28
N ARG A 385 8.83 33.31 1.54
CA ARG A 385 7.81 34.03 0.77
C ARG A 385 8.41 34.91 -0.36
N GLN A 386 9.53 34.53 -0.96
CA GLN A 386 10.28 35.45 -1.84
C GLN A 386 10.62 34.95 -3.25
N ILE A 387 10.06 33.84 -3.74
CA ILE A 387 10.32 33.40 -5.12
C ILE A 387 9.02 33.05 -5.85
N ILE A 388 8.13 34.03 -5.98
CA ILE A 388 7.09 34.04 -7.03
C ILE A 388 6.92 35.50 -7.45
N ASP A 389 7.85 36.00 -8.25
CA ASP A 389 7.63 37.26 -8.99
C ASP A 389 8.31 37.28 -10.37
N HIS A 390 9.08 36.26 -10.79
CA HIS A 390 9.77 36.24 -12.08
C HIS A 390 9.72 34.86 -12.78
N ILE A 391 8.53 34.42 -13.18
CA ILE A 391 8.23 33.61 -14.38
C ILE A 391 6.81 34.03 -14.80
#